data_AF-A0A6G1LKB2-F1
#
_entry.id   AF-A0A6G1LKB2-F1
#
_cell.length_a   1.000
_cell.length_b   1.000
_cell.length_c   1.000
_cell.angle_alpha   90.00
_cell.angle_beta   90.00
_cell.angle_gamma   90.00
#
_symmetry.space_group_name_H-M   'P 1'
#
loop_
_entity.id
_entity.type
_entity.pdbx_description
1 polymer ?
#
loop_
_entity_poly.entity_id
_entity_poly.type
_entity_poly.pdbx_seq_one_letter_code
_entity_poly.pdbx_strand_id
1 'polypeptide(L)'
;MVNIFHVDLLRLASNLQYVSQLDEVISGSTSEVSFVSYSDSFTNDILGPDVSSELVDTKSWKAFHEAGVYSHATGKIYLTSKSPNAVEDQINVTSIDIENDDSISSDHIKGIANANGGAAFYPVGTPADSSEGQQIVFCDQGTPDLPPGLIAFDPASGNTKVLVNNFLGRNFLSPNDVVQHSETGDLWFTDPPYAYIQGFRPAPTSRLQVYRFELNTGVIQAVADGFDAPNGIEFSPDLKHVYITDSGSVGIPHFFVNETGPSSIYRYDVTDDGKRLENRQLFAYVDNGIPDGIHADTNGNVFVGVGDGVNVYNPEGILIGKFGVAGGAANFAFAPGALYIFNEYSLFKVSGLQAEGRTVKRDFKL
;
A
#
# COMPACT_ATOMS: atom_id res chain seq x y z
N MET A 1 4.36 18.38 22.03
CA MET A 1 5.48 17.44 22.01
C MET A 1 4.88 16.06 22.25
N VAL A 2 4.85 15.22 21.21
CA VAL A 2 4.35 13.85 21.35
C VAL A 2 5.31 13.02 22.18
N ASN A 3 4.81 12.00 22.86
CA ASN A 3 5.65 11.07 23.60
C ASN A 3 6.22 10.04 22.61
N ILE A 4 7.54 9.96 22.52
CA ILE A 4 8.24 8.97 21.69
C ILE A 4 8.83 7.92 22.62
N PHE A 5 8.42 6.66 22.44
CA PHE A 5 9.00 5.54 23.17
C PHE A 5 10.30 5.13 22.49
N HIS A 6 11.43 5.27 23.18
CA HIS A 6 12.74 4.84 22.67
C HIS A 6 13.05 3.41 23.13
N VAL A 7 13.30 2.53 22.16
CA VAL A 7 13.56 1.11 22.38
C VAL A 7 15.02 0.90 22.80
N ASP A 8 15.23 0.19 23.90
CA ASP A 8 16.54 -0.36 24.26
C ASP A 8 16.78 -1.65 23.47
N LEU A 9 17.55 -1.55 22.38
CA LEU A 9 17.80 -2.68 21.46
C LEU A 9 18.52 -3.86 22.14
N LEU A 10 19.44 -3.61 23.09
CA LEU A 10 20.15 -4.68 23.78
C LEU A 10 19.22 -5.42 24.74
N ARG A 11 18.34 -4.67 25.42
CA ARG A 11 17.30 -5.27 26.25
C ARG A 11 16.27 -6.02 25.40
N LEU A 12 15.85 -5.47 24.25
CA LEU A 12 14.96 -6.14 23.31
C LEU A 12 15.53 -7.48 22.84
N ALA A 13 16.81 -7.51 22.50
CA ALA A 13 17.48 -8.73 22.05
C ALA A 13 17.61 -9.83 23.13
N SER A 14 17.49 -9.49 24.41
CA SER A 14 17.81 -10.39 25.52
C SER A 14 16.70 -10.59 26.55
N ASN A 15 15.55 -9.91 26.40
CA ASN A 15 14.46 -9.95 27.38
C ASN A 15 13.09 -10.01 26.70
N LEU A 16 12.51 -11.22 26.63
CA LEU A 16 11.18 -11.45 26.06
C LEU A 16 10.07 -10.65 26.77
N GLN A 17 10.18 -10.39 28.08
CA GLN A 17 9.16 -9.60 28.78
C GLN A 17 9.20 -8.11 28.40
N TYR A 18 10.33 -7.63 27.88
CA TYR A 18 10.43 -6.27 27.36
C TYR A 18 9.64 -6.11 26.05
N VAL A 19 9.54 -7.17 25.23
CA VAL A 19 8.70 -7.16 24.01
C VAL A 19 7.24 -6.88 24.36
N SER A 20 6.69 -7.56 25.37
CA SER A 20 5.30 -7.34 25.79
C SER A 20 5.02 -5.90 26.24
N GLN A 21 6.03 -5.17 26.74
CA GLN A 21 5.87 -3.76 27.08
C GLN A 21 5.75 -2.88 25.82
N LEU A 22 6.39 -3.26 24.71
CA LEU A 22 6.25 -2.56 23.43
C LEU A 22 4.84 -2.76 22.86
N ASP A 23 4.31 -3.98 22.97
CA ASP A 23 2.93 -4.27 22.55
C ASP A 23 1.92 -3.42 23.35
N GLU A 24 2.14 -3.26 24.65
CA GLU A 24 1.31 -2.39 25.52
C GLU A 24 1.39 -0.92 25.13
N VAL A 25 2.53 -0.43 24.65
CA VAL A 25 2.65 0.94 24.14
C VAL A 25 1.76 1.14 22.91
N ILE A 26 1.81 0.22 21.95
CA ILE A 26 1.03 0.33 20.71
C ILE A 26 -0.46 0.08 20.96
N SER A 27 -0.80 -0.92 21.76
CA SER A 27 -2.20 -1.29 22.05
C SER A 27 -2.87 -0.44 23.13
N GLY A 28 -2.11 0.44 23.80
CA GLY A 28 -2.60 1.26 24.91
C GLY A 28 -3.62 2.34 24.52
N SER A 29 -3.74 2.69 23.24
CA SER A 29 -4.73 3.65 22.74
C SER A 29 -5.32 3.20 21.41
N THR A 30 -6.63 3.37 21.25
CA THR A 30 -7.34 3.16 19.98
C THR A 30 -7.66 4.49 19.27
N SER A 31 -7.26 5.62 19.85
CA SER A 31 -7.58 6.96 19.34
C SER A 31 -6.34 7.82 19.07
N GLU A 32 -5.14 7.27 19.21
CA GLU A 32 -3.88 7.98 19.02
C GLU A 32 -2.88 7.07 18.30
N VAL A 33 -1.95 7.69 17.57
CA VAL A 33 -0.79 6.99 17.00
C VAL A 33 0.34 7.04 18.01
N SER A 34 0.88 5.88 18.36
CA SER A 34 2.07 5.78 19.22
C SER A 34 3.34 5.88 18.37
N PHE A 35 4.35 6.59 18.85
CA PHE A 35 5.64 6.69 18.15
C PHE A 35 6.68 5.84 18.86
N VAL A 36 7.14 4.77 18.21
CA VAL A 36 8.14 3.84 18.78
C VAL A 36 9.43 3.95 17.97
N SER A 37 10.49 4.44 18.59
CA SER A 37 11.79 4.70 17.95
C SER A 37 12.79 3.58 18.27
N TYR A 38 13.27 2.90 17.23
CA TYR A 38 14.33 1.90 17.29
C TYR A 38 15.70 2.48 16.93
N SER A 39 15.72 3.67 16.32
CA SER A 39 16.92 4.40 15.89
C SER A 39 16.65 5.90 15.95
N ASP A 40 17.68 6.69 16.29
CA ASP A 40 17.61 8.15 16.30
C ASP A 40 17.17 8.73 14.94
N SER A 41 17.47 8.03 13.83
CA SER A 41 17.05 8.43 12.49
C SER A 41 15.52 8.47 12.33
N PHE A 42 14.76 7.64 13.07
CA PHE A 42 13.30 7.74 13.05
C PHE A 42 12.84 9.06 13.66
N THR A 43 13.43 9.47 14.78
CA THR A 43 13.07 10.75 15.43
C THR A 43 13.53 11.95 14.60
N ASN A 44 14.75 11.89 14.07
CA ASN A 44 15.40 13.03 13.43
C ASN A 44 15.02 13.21 11.96
N ASP A 45 14.90 12.11 11.21
CA ASP A 45 14.76 12.15 9.75
C ASP A 45 13.34 11.78 9.28
N ILE A 46 12.58 11.03 10.09
CA ILE A 46 11.22 10.61 9.75
C ILE A 46 10.17 11.53 10.39
N LEU A 47 10.16 11.63 11.72
CA LEU A 47 9.12 12.34 12.46
C LEU A 47 9.25 13.86 12.37
N GLY A 48 10.34 14.40 12.91
CA GLY A 48 10.54 15.85 13.04
C GLY A 48 10.03 16.48 14.33
N PRO A 49 10.44 17.74 14.58
CA PRO A 49 10.31 18.38 15.90
C PRO A 49 8.87 18.74 16.27
N ASP A 50 8.02 18.97 15.26
CA ASP A 50 6.64 19.43 15.42
C ASP A 50 5.62 18.32 15.17
N VAL A 51 6.07 17.06 15.16
CA VAL A 51 5.21 15.92 14.85
C VAL A 51 4.03 15.80 15.82
N SER A 52 2.86 15.51 15.25
CA SER A 52 1.60 15.30 15.97
C SER A 52 0.78 14.20 15.29
N SER A 53 -0.22 13.68 16.00
CA SER A 53 -1.17 12.72 15.43
C SER A 53 -2.59 13.02 15.87
N GLU A 54 -3.56 12.66 15.04
CA GLU A 54 -4.98 12.71 15.37
C GLU A 54 -5.74 11.53 14.76
N LEU A 55 -6.82 11.13 15.43
CA LEU A 55 -7.88 10.30 14.86
C LEU A 55 -8.83 11.23 14.11
N VAL A 56 -8.80 11.17 12.77
CA VAL A 56 -9.59 12.03 11.90
C VAL A 56 -11.07 11.61 11.91
N ASP A 57 -11.33 10.31 11.75
CA ASP A 57 -12.69 9.78 11.74
C ASP A 57 -12.71 8.28 12.10
N THR A 58 -13.87 7.79 12.51
CA THR A 58 -14.17 6.37 12.70
C THR A 58 -15.55 6.06 12.15
N LYS A 59 -15.63 5.08 11.26
CA LYS A 59 -16.88 4.61 10.67
C LYS A 59 -17.35 3.31 11.32
N SER A 60 -18.65 3.03 11.20
CA SER A 60 -19.25 1.75 11.60
C SER A 60 -18.97 0.60 10.62
N TRP A 61 -18.26 0.89 9.53
CA TRP A 61 -17.92 -0.01 8.44
C TRP A 61 -16.49 0.29 7.97
N LYS A 62 -15.91 -0.60 7.16
CA LYS A 62 -14.50 -0.56 6.80
C LYS A 62 -14.22 0.38 5.62
N ALA A 63 -14.34 1.68 5.86
CA ALA A 63 -14.18 2.71 4.83
C ALA A 63 -12.72 2.95 4.41
N PHE A 64 -11.75 2.66 5.28
CA PHE A 64 -10.35 3.01 5.12
C PHE A 64 -9.51 1.72 4.98
N HIS A 65 -9.64 1.04 3.86
CA HIS A 65 -8.97 -0.25 3.67
C HIS A 65 -7.65 -0.10 2.92
N GLU A 66 -7.69 0.32 1.66
CA GLU A 66 -6.61 0.09 0.70
C GLU A 66 -6.37 1.29 -0.23
N ALA A 67 -5.34 1.18 -1.08
CA ALA A 67 -4.87 2.24 -1.97
C ALA A 67 -4.40 3.49 -1.20
N GLY A 68 -4.93 4.68 -1.52
CA GLY A 68 -4.43 5.95 -0.99
C GLY A 68 -3.80 6.82 -2.07
N VAL A 69 -4.58 7.22 -3.06
CA VAL A 69 -4.09 7.92 -4.25
C VAL A 69 -4.58 9.36 -4.29
N TYR A 70 -3.66 10.33 -4.28
CA TYR A 70 -4.03 11.73 -4.44
C TYR A 70 -4.36 12.09 -5.90
N SER A 71 -5.40 12.89 -6.08
CA SER A 71 -5.86 13.42 -7.37
C SER A 71 -5.76 14.94 -7.38
N HIS A 72 -4.91 15.48 -8.26
CA HIS A 72 -4.80 16.93 -8.46
C HIS A 72 -6.08 17.58 -8.96
N ALA A 73 -6.93 16.83 -9.68
CA ALA A 73 -8.13 17.39 -10.27
C ALA A 73 -9.19 17.71 -9.21
N THR A 74 -9.12 17.05 -8.05
CA THR A 74 -10.14 17.14 -7.02
C THR A 74 -9.61 17.56 -5.65
N GLY A 75 -8.29 17.54 -5.43
CA GLY A 75 -7.69 17.87 -4.13
C GLY A 75 -7.87 16.75 -3.09
N LYS A 76 -8.20 15.53 -3.54
CA LYS A 76 -8.60 14.42 -2.64
C LYS A 76 -7.67 13.22 -2.75
N ILE A 77 -7.53 12.51 -1.63
CA ILE A 77 -6.98 11.15 -1.58
C ILE A 77 -8.13 10.16 -1.76
N TYR A 78 -8.01 9.21 -2.70
CA TYR A 78 -8.97 8.15 -2.95
C TYR A 78 -8.46 6.83 -2.40
N LEU A 79 -9.33 6.15 -1.67
CA LEU A 79 -9.12 4.87 -1.00
C LEU A 79 -10.20 3.91 -1.46
N THR A 80 -9.93 2.62 -1.31
CA THR A 80 -10.97 1.61 -1.45
C THR A 80 -11.38 1.12 -0.06
N SER A 81 -12.63 0.69 0.03
CA SER A 81 -13.20 0.15 1.24
C SER A 81 -13.19 -1.37 1.23
N LYS A 82 -13.57 -1.98 2.35
CA LYS A 82 -13.81 -3.42 2.43
C LYS A 82 -15.29 -3.69 2.68
N SER A 83 -15.91 -4.47 1.79
CA SER A 83 -17.29 -4.90 2.00
C SER A 83 -17.33 -6.05 3.03
N PRO A 84 -18.25 -6.01 4.03
CA PRO A 84 -18.49 -7.16 4.90
C PRO A 84 -19.17 -8.32 4.15
N ASN A 85 -19.86 -8.04 3.05
CA ASN A 85 -20.58 -9.01 2.21
C ASN A 85 -20.07 -8.93 0.76
N ALA A 86 -18.93 -9.60 0.52
CA ALA A 86 -18.23 -9.62 -0.76
C ALA A 86 -19.09 -10.00 -1.98
N VAL A 87 -20.14 -10.79 -1.80
CA VAL A 87 -20.94 -11.31 -2.93
C VAL A 87 -22.07 -10.37 -3.36
N GLU A 88 -22.56 -9.50 -2.46
CA GLU A 88 -23.74 -8.67 -2.71
C GLU A 88 -23.41 -7.19 -2.93
N ASP A 89 -22.36 -6.68 -2.29
CA ASP A 89 -22.02 -5.26 -2.31
C ASP A 89 -20.72 -5.01 -3.08
N GLN A 90 -20.80 -4.19 -4.12
CA GLN A 90 -19.62 -3.65 -4.81
C GLN A 90 -18.76 -2.86 -3.81
N ILE A 91 -17.45 -2.83 -4.03
CA ILE A 91 -16.57 -2.04 -3.16
C ILE A 91 -16.81 -0.54 -3.37
N ASN A 92 -16.93 0.20 -2.28
CA ASN A 92 -16.96 1.65 -2.28
C ASN A 92 -15.56 2.21 -2.53
N VAL A 93 -15.50 3.36 -3.19
CA VAL A 93 -14.32 4.22 -3.19
C VAL A 93 -14.61 5.38 -2.24
N THR A 94 -13.81 5.46 -1.18
CA THR A 94 -13.83 6.53 -0.20
C THR A 94 -12.86 7.62 -0.63
N SER A 95 -13.22 8.90 -0.45
CA SER A 95 -12.31 10.00 -0.70
C SER A 95 -12.19 10.92 0.52
N ILE A 96 -10.97 11.41 0.76
CA ILE A 96 -10.63 12.37 1.81
C ILE A 96 -10.22 13.67 1.11
N ASP A 97 -10.96 14.74 1.35
CA ASP A 97 -10.66 16.07 0.83
C ASP A 97 -9.66 16.78 1.74
N ILE A 98 -8.38 16.56 1.46
CA ILE A 98 -7.27 17.05 2.28
C ILE A 98 -7.04 18.56 2.12
N GLU A 99 -7.70 19.19 1.15
CA GLU A 99 -7.71 20.65 0.96
C GLU A 99 -8.88 21.31 1.71
N ASN A 100 -9.85 20.53 2.18
CA ASN A 100 -11.04 21.00 2.88
C ASN A 100 -11.33 20.16 4.14
N ASP A 101 -10.49 20.38 5.16
CA ASP A 101 -10.67 19.86 6.54
C ASP A 101 -10.79 18.33 6.61
N ASP A 102 -10.08 17.62 5.74
CA ASP A 102 -10.08 16.15 5.64
C ASP A 102 -11.50 15.55 5.51
N SER A 103 -12.43 16.26 4.85
CA SER A 103 -13.83 15.82 4.74
C SER A 103 -13.96 14.54 3.91
N ILE A 104 -14.82 13.61 4.37
CA ILE A 104 -14.88 12.23 3.86
C ILE A 104 -16.18 11.96 3.13
N SER A 105 -16.08 11.42 1.91
CA SER A 105 -17.22 10.89 1.13
C SER A 105 -16.95 9.46 0.67
N SER A 106 -17.99 8.72 0.28
CA SER A 106 -17.85 7.37 -0.26
C SER A 106 -18.92 7.10 -1.29
N ASP A 107 -18.50 6.59 -2.45
CA ASP A 107 -19.36 6.38 -3.61
C ASP A 107 -18.96 5.09 -4.34
N HIS A 108 -19.90 4.50 -5.06
CA HIS A 108 -19.59 3.47 -6.05
C HIS A 108 -19.16 4.12 -7.37
N ILE A 109 -18.02 3.68 -7.90
CA ILE A 109 -17.56 4.14 -9.21
C ILE A 109 -18.09 3.21 -10.29
N LYS A 110 -18.89 3.75 -11.21
CA LYS A 110 -19.43 2.99 -12.33
C LYS A 110 -18.29 2.42 -13.20
N GLY A 111 -18.34 1.11 -13.42
CA GLY A 111 -17.37 0.39 -14.26
C GLY A 111 -16.18 -0.17 -13.50
N ILE A 112 -16.17 -0.04 -12.17
CA ILE A 112 -15.25 -0.74 -11.26
C ILE A 112 -16.11 -1.59 -10.32
N ALA A 113 -15.83 -2.88 -10.21
CA ALA A 113 -16.64 -3.79 -9.41
C ALA A 113 -16.12 -3.93 -7.98
N ASN A 114 -14.89 -4.41 -7.83
CA ASN A 114 -14.26 -4.72 -6.55
C ASN A 114 -12.84 -4.16 -6.55
N ALA A 115 -12.73 -2.84 -6.44
CA ALA A 115 -11.44 -2.15 -6.33
C ALA A 115 -10.70 -2.56 -5.05
N ASN A 116 -9.40 -2.83 -5.14
CA ASN A 116 -8.54 -3.03 -3.99
C ASN A 116 -7.46 -1.94 -3.95
N GLY A 117 -6.25 -2.21 -4.41
CA GLY A 117 -5.17 -1.24 -4.45
C GLY A 117 -5.30 -0.28 -5.63
N GLY A 118 -4.40 0.69 -5.68
CA GLY A 118 -4.37 1.67 -6.74
C GLY A 118 -3.17 2.59 -6.69
N ALA A 119 -2.91 3.28 -7.80
CA ALA A 119 -1.84 4.25 -7.91
C ALA A 119 -2.25 5.47 -8.74
N ALA A 120 -1.52 6.56 -8.57
CA ALA A 120 -1.58 7.68 -9.49
C ALA A 120 -1.11 7.18 -10.87
N PHE A 121 -1.92 7.47 -11.89
CA PHE A 121 -1.66 7.07 -13.26
C PHE A 121 -1.45 8.30 -14.13
N TYR A 122 -0.25 8.40 -14.71
CA TYR A 122 0.09 9.46 -15.65
C TYR A 122 0.17 8.88 -17.06
N PRO A 123 -0.45 9.53 -18.07
CA PRO A 123 -0.29 9.13 -19.47
C PRO A 123 1.19 8.98 -19.84
N VAL A 124 1.49 8.01 -20.70
CA VAL A 124 2.89 7.75 -21.08
C VAL A 124 3.44 8.98 -21.81
N GLY A 125 4.63 9.42 -21.39
CA GLY A 125 5.27 10.63 -21.89
C GLY A 125 4.93 11.91 -21.13
N THR A 126 4.07 11.86 -20.09
CA THR A 126 3.88 13.00 -19.18
C THR A 126 5.20 13.31 -18.46
N PRO A 127 5.73 14.54 -18.55
CA PRO A 127 6.95 14.95 -17.85
C PRO A 127 6.88 14.71 -16.33
N ALA A 128 8.03 14.47 -15.70
CA ALA A 128 8.10 14.20 -14.26
C ALA A 128 7.63 15.37 -13.38
N ASP A 129 7.71 16.60 -13.90
CA ASP A 129 7.23 17.85 -13.29
C ASP A 129 5.80 18.22 -13.70
N SER A 130 5.11 17.35 -14.44
CA SER A 130 3.73 17.55 -14.89
C SER A 130 2.78 16.52 -14.30
N SER A 131 1.58 17.01 -13.99
CA SER A 131 0.45 16.18 -13.62
C SER A 131 -0.67 16.19 -14.67
N GLU A 132 -0.36 16.67 -15.88
CA GLU A 132 -1.35 16.79 -16.94
C GLU A 132 -1.93 15.41 -17.30
N GLY A 133 -3.25 15.33 -17.31
CA GLY A 133 -3.97 14.09 -17.58
C GLY A 133 -3.85 13.03 -16.49
N GLN A 134 -3.42 13.39 -15.27
CA GLN A 134 -3.40 12.44 -14.14
C GLN A 134 -4.79 11.80 -13.96
N GLN A 135 -4.76 10.50 -13.79
CA GLN A 135 -5.89 9.63 -13.46
C GLN A 135 -5.50 8.77 -12.25
N ILE A 136 -6.41 7.92 -11.80
CA ILE A 136 -6.15 6.87 -10.83
C ILE A 136 -6.28 5.54 -11.55
N VAL A 137 -5.33 4.62 -11.36
CA VAL A 137 -5.52 3.23 -11.76
C VAL A 137 -5.90 2.41 -10.53
N PHE A 138 -7.00 1.69 -10.61
CA PHE A 138 -7.43 0.73 -9.59
C PHE A 138 -7.16 -0.70 -10.04
N CYS A 139 -6.76 -1.53 -9.09
CA CYS A 139 -6.77 -2.98 -9.18
C CYS A 139 -8.21 -3.47 -8.94
N ASP A 140 -8.95 -3.77 -10.02
CA ASP A 140 -10.29 -4.36 -9.91
C ASP A 140 -10.19 -5.88 -9.87
N GLN A 141 -10.67 -6.46 -8.77
CA GLN A 141 -10.68 -7.91 -8.55
C GLN A 141 -11.81 -8.62 -9.30
N GLY A 142 -12.68 -7.86 -9.97
CA GLY A 142 -13.76 -8.38 -10.79
C GLY A 142 -14.82 -9.12 -9.97
N THR A 143 -15.65 -9.88 -10.67
CA THR A 143 -16.75 -10.68 -10.09
C THR A 143 -16.77 -12.05 -10.77
N PRO A 144 -17.71 -12.96 -10.43
CA PRO A 144 -17.84 -14.20 -11.21
C PRO A 144 -18.04 -13.95 -12.71
N ASP A 145 -18.74 -12.86 -13.07
CA ASP A 145 -19.11 -12.52 -14.45
C ASP A 145 -18.25 -11.42 -15.10
N LEU A 146 -17.49 -10.65 -14.30
CA LEU A 146 -16.61 -9.59 -14.78
C LEU A 146 -15.14 -9.98 -14.59
N PRO A 147 -14.30 -9.90 -15.64
CA PRO A 147 -12.89 -10.24 -15.53
C PRO A 147 -12.16 -9.22 -14.62
N PRO A 148 -11.22 -9.68 -13.77
CA PRO A 148 -10.35 -8.79 -13.03
C PRO A 148 -9.40 -8.02 -13.96
N GLY A 149 -8.86 -6.90 -13.50
CA GLY A 149 -7.94 -6.09 -14.30
C GLY A 149 -7.52 -4.78 -13.67
N LEU A 150 -6.76 -3.99 -14.42
CA LEU A 150 -6.44 -2.62 -14.08
C LEU A 150 -7.41 -1.67 -14.80
N ILE A 151 -8.07 -0.82 -14.03
CA ILE A 151 -9.08 0.12 -14.53
C ILE A 151 -8.61 1.54 -14.24
N ALA A 152 -8.41 2.35 -15.28
CA ALA A 152 -8.20 3.78 -15.13
C ALA A 152 -9.51 4.48 -14.79
N PHE A 153 -9.47 5.40 -13.84
CA PHE A 153 -10.55 6.26 -13.39
C PHE A 153 -10.09 7.72 -13.48
N ASP A 154 -10.91 8.56 -14.10
CA ASP A 154 -10.71 10.01 -14.11
C ASP A 154 -11.65 10.66 -13.08
N PRO A 155 -11.12 11.12 -11.94
CA PRO A 155 -11.92 11.77 -10.90
C PRO A 155 -12.63 13.05 -11.35
N ALA A 156 -12.13 13.74 -12.37
CA ALA A 156 -12.72 14.98 -12.87
C ALA A 156 -13.99 14.73 -13.69
N SER A 157 -13.98 13.69 -14.52
CA SER A 157 -15.10 13.38 -15.41
C SER A 157 -15.97 12.22 -14.93
N GLY A 158 -15.50 11.42 -13.97
CA GLY A 158 -16.16 10.20 -13.51
C GLY A 158 -16.04 9.02 -14.48
N ASN A 159 -15.25 9.15 -15.55
CA ASN A 159 -15.12 8.10 -16.57
C ASN A 159 -14.14 7.01 -16.15
N THR A 160 -14.42 5.78 -16.58
CA THR A 160 -13.56 4.61 -16.39
C THR A 160 -13.13 3.99 -17.70
N LYS A 161 -11.95 3.38 -17.73
CA LYS A 161 -11.39 2.69 -18.90
C LYS A 161 -10.60 1.47 -18.46
N VAL A 162 -10.92 0.31 -19.03
CA VAL A 162 -10.11 -0.91 -18.87
C VAL A 162 -8.74 -0.69 -19.52
N LEU A 163 -7.66 -0.86 -18.75
CA LEU A 163 -6.29 -0.84 -19.26
C LEU A 163 -5.82 -2.23 -19.66
N VAL A 164 -6.05 -3.22 -18.80
CA VAL A 164 -5.69 -4.63 -19.02
C VAL A 164 -6.57 -5.53 -18.17
N ASN A 165 -6.98 -6.70 -18.68
CA ASN A 165 -7.85 -7.64 -17.93
C ASN A 165 -7.52 -9.13 -18.15
N ASN A 166 -6.45 -9.44 -18.87
CA ASN A 166 -6.00 -10.81 -19.09
C ASN A 166 -4.50 -10.86 -19.44
N PHE A 167 -3.89 -12.01 -19.18
CA PHE A 167 -2.55 -12.36 -19.66
C PHE A 167 -2.65 -13.47 -20.71
N LEU A 168 -2.47 -13.10 -21.99
CA LEU A 168 -2.52 -14.03 -23.13
C LEU A 168 -3.81 -14.88 -23.17
N GLY A 169 -4.96 -14.24 -22.90
CA GLY A 169 -6.27 -14.88 -22.87
C GLY A 169 -6.61 -15.60 -21.56
N ARG A 170 -5.72 -15.59 -20.56
CA ARG A 170 -5.99 -16.09 -19.20
C ARG A 170 -6.40 -14.94 -18.31
N ASN A 171 -7.44 -15.12 -17.50
CA ASN A 171 -7.78 -14.11 -16.49
C ASN A 171 -6.64 -13.99 -15.48
N PHE A 172 -6.41 -12.77 -15.01
CA PHE A 172 -5.73 -12.57 -13.73
C PHE A 172 -6.54 -13.21 -12.61
N LEU A 173 -5.91 -13.42 -11.46
CA LEU A 173 -6.56 -13.98 -10.28
C LEU A 173 -7.35 -12.89 -9.56
N SER A 174 -6.63 -11.90 -9.06
CA SER A 174 -7.12 -10.68 -8.45
C SER A 174 -5.96 -9.70 -8.32
N PRO A 175 -5.75 -8.81 -9.29
CA PRO A 175 -4.85 -7.69 -9.13
C PRO A 175 -5.13 -7.02 -7.78
N ASN A 176 -4.08 -6.79 -7.01
CA ASN A 176 -4.23 -6.36 -5.62
C ASN A 176 -3.60 -5.00 -5.42
N ASP A 177 -2.32 -4.84 -5.70
CA ASP A 177 -1.65 -3.54 -5.66
C ASP A 177 -0.90 -3.25 -6.98
N VAL A 178 -0.75 -1.97 -7.31
CA VAL A 178 -0.16 -1.50 -8.57
C VAL A 178 0.69 -0.27 -8.34
N VAL A 179 1.77 -0.14 -9.09
CA VAL A 179 2.64 1.04 -9.12
C VAL A 179 3.03 1.38 -10.55
N GLN A 180 3.11 2.66 -10.88
CA GLN A 180 3.65 3.12 -12.16
C GLN A 180 5.15 3.39 -12.04
N HIS A 181 5.94 2.79 -12.92
CA HIS A 181 7.36 3.12 -13.06
C HIS A 181 7.48 4.54 -13.64
N SER A 182 8.11 5.46 -12.90
CA SER A 182 8.06 6.90 -13.24
C SER A 182 8.78 7.26 -14.53
N GLU A 183 9.82 6.51 -14.92
CA GLU A 183 10.56 6.74 -16.17
C GLU A 183 9.95 6.05 -17.40
N THR A 184 9.69 4.73 -17.34
CA THR A 184 9.13 4.01 -18.49
C THR A 184 7.64 4.25 -18.70
N GLY A 185 6.92 4.62 -17.63
CA GLY A 185 5.46 4.76 -17.60
C GLY A 185 4.72 3.42 -17.48
N ASP A 186 5.43 2.29 -17.37
CA ASP A 186 4.81 0.96 -17.27
C ASP A 186 4.11 0.76 -15.94
N LEU A 187 3.05 -0.07 -15.94
CA LEU A 187 2.36 -0.48 -14.73
C LEU A 187 2.89 -1.82 -14.23
N TRP A 188 3.22 -1.89 -12.95
CA TRP A 188 3.67 -3.10 -12.27
C TRP A 188 2.67 -3.46 -11.19
N PHE A 189 2.21 -4.71 -11.14
CA PHE A 189 1.13 -5.10 -10.23
C PHE A 189 1.25 -6.53 -9.74
N THR A 190 0.70 -6.79 -8.57
CA THR A 190 0.64 -8.10 -7.92
C THR A 190 -0.68 -8.79 -8.19
N ASP A 191 -0.66 -10.11 -8.30
CA ASP A 191 -1.84 -10.94 -8.59
C ASP A 191 -2.00 -12.09 -7.57
N PRO A 192 -2.34 -11.77 -6.30
CA PRO A 192 -2.61 -12.75 -5.24
C PRO A 192 -3.97 -13.46 -5.42
N PRO A 193 -4.31 -14.41 -4.54
CA PRO A 193 -5.56 -15.16 -4.62
C PRO A 193 -6.73 -14.55 -3.82
N TYR A 194 -6.64 -13.30 -3.37
CA TYR A 194 -7.59 -12.74 -2.41
C TYR A 194 -9.05 -12.76 -2.87
N ALA A 195 -9.33 -12.51 -4.14
CA ALA A 195 -10.71 -12.57 -4.64
C ALA A 195 -11.33 -13.97 -4.51
N TYR A 196 -10.52 -15.02 -4.55
CA TYR A 196 -10.99 -16.37 -4.24
C TYR A 196 -11.28 -16.53 -2.74
N ILE A 197 -10.36 -16.10 -1.89
CA ILE A 197 -10.50 -16.24 -0.43
C ILE A 197 -11.70 -15.42 0.08
N GLN A 198 -11.97 -14.27 -0.54
CA GLN A 198 -13.09 -13.37 -0.25
C GLN A 198 -14.40 -13.80 -0.94
N GLY A 199 -14.35 -14.76 -1.88
CA GLY A 199 -15.53 -15.28 -2.58
C GLY A 199 -16.02 -14.45 -3.77
N PHE A 200 -15.27 -13.42 -4.20
CA PHE A 200 -15.53 -12.65 -5.42
C PHE A 200 -15.31 -13.48 -6.69
N ARG A 201 -14.39 -14.46 -6.66
CA ARG A 201 -13.89 -15.17 -7.84
C ARG A 201 -13.68 -16.67 -7.55
N PRO A 202 -13.62 -17.54 -8.57
CA PRO A 202 -13.27 -18.95 -8.40
C PRO A 202 -11.81 -19.15 -7.99
N ALA A 203 -11.48 -20.38 -7.58
CA ALA A 203 -10.13 -20.76 -7.18
C ALA A 203 -9.06 -20.43 -8.23
N PRO A 204 -7.82 -20.07 -7.82
CA PRO A 204 -6.73 -19.76 -8.72
C PRO A 204 -6.44 -20.86 -9.74
N THR A 205 -6.15 -20.46 -10.98
CA THR A 205 -5.83 -21.37 -12.10
C THR A 205 -4.42 -21.14 -12.68
N SER A 206 -3.65 -20.25 -12.07
CA SER A 206 -2.27 -19.91 -12.41
C SER A 206 -1.43 -19.76 -11.16
N ARG A 207 -0.11 -19.56 -11.34
CA ARG A 207 0.76 -19.14 -10.24
C ARG A 207 0.35 -17.75 -9.76
N LEU A 208 0.69 -17.45 -8.51
CA LEU A 208 0.65 -16.10 -7.95
C LEU A 208 1.90 -15.37 -8.43
N GLN A 209 1.72 -14.26 -9.12
CA GLN A 209 2.79 -13.62 -9.87
C GLN A 209 2.72 -12.10 -9.75
N VAL A 210 3.82 -11.49 -10.14
CA VAL A 210 3.95 -10.05 -10.34
C VAL A 210 4.09 -9.83 -11.84
N TYR A 211 3.37 -8.85 -12.36
CA TYR A 211 3.34 -8.54 -13.78
C TYR A 211 3.81 -7.11 -14.05
N ARG A 212 4.42 -6.92 -15.22
CA ARG A 212 4.68 -5.62 -15.86
C ARG A 212 3.80 -5.49 -17.10
N PHE A 213 3.14 -4.36 -17.26
CA PHE A 213 2.34 -4.00 -18.42
C PHE A 213 2.90 -2.74 -19.10
N GLU A 214 3.40 -2.91 -20.32
CA GLU A 214 3.92 -1.85 -21.17
C GLU A 214 2.79 -1.20 -21.97
N LEU A 215 2.32 -0.04 -21.50
CA LEU A 215 1.15 0.66 -22.04
C LEU A 215 1.27 1.01 -23.53
N ASN A 216 2.49 1.32 -24.00
CA ASN A 216 2.73 1.73 -25.39
C ASN A 216 2.59 0.60 -26.41
N THR A 217 2.88 -0.63 -26.00
CA THR A 217 2.97 -1.78 -26.91
C THR A 217 1.88 -2.83 -26.64
N GLY A 218 1.29 -2.80 -25.44
CA GLY A 218 0.39 -3.84 -24.97
C GLY A 218 1.11 -5.09 -24.44
N VAL A 219 2.44 -5.09 -24.38
CA VAL A 219 3.22 -6.24 -23.89
C VAL A 219 3.03 -6.39 -22.38
N ILE A 220 2.61 -7.59 -21.97
CA ILE A 220 2.51 -7.98 -20.56
C ILE A 220 3.53 -9.07 -20.30
N GLN A 221 4.25 -8.97 -19.18
CA GLN A 221 5.26 -9.95 -18.78
C GLN A 221 5.08 -10.30 -17.32
N ALA A 222 5.08 -11.60 -17.00
CA ALA A 222 5.35 -12.03 -15.64
C ALA A 222 6.83 -11.74 -15.32
N VAL A 223 7.06 -10.97 -14.26
CA VAL A 223 8.38 -10.46 -13.87
C VAL A 223 8.92 -11.12 -12.61
N ALA A 224 8.05 -11.61 -11.74
CA ALA A 224 8.42 -12.41 -10.57
C ALA A 224 7.34 -13.45 -10.23
N ASP A 225 7.75 -14.54 -9.59
CA ASP A 225 6.89 -15.57 -9.02
C ASP A 225 7.54 -16.19 -7.76
N GLY A 226 6.92 -17.23 -7.19
CA GLY A 226 7.42 -17.90 -5.98
C GLY A 226 7.04 -17.20 -4.67
N PHE A 227 5.89 -16.52 -4.70
CA PHE A 227 5.22 -15.93 -3.53
C PHE A 227 4.05 -16.82 -3.11
N ASP A 228 3.66 -16.71 -1.84
CA ASP A 228 2.47 -17.39 -1.30
C ASP A 228 1.24 -16.47 -1.32
N ALA A 229 1.42 -15.16 -1.19
CA ALA A 229 0.43 -14.12 -1.48
C ALA A 229 1.14 -12.77 -1.74
N PRO A 230 1.53 -12.45 -2.99
CA PRO A 230 2.16 -11.18 -3.30
C PRO A 230 1.15 -10.03 -3.12
N ASN A 231 1.49 -9.00 -2.35
CA ASN A 231 0.56 -7.97 -1.94
C ASN A 231 1.01 -6.57 -2.41
N GLY A 232 1.48 -5.68 -1.54
CA GLY A 232 2.03 -4.38 -1.90
C GLY A 232 3.27 -4.44 -2.79
N ILE A 233 3.43 -3.42 -3.65
CA ILE A 233 4.56 -3.25 -4.56
C ILE A 233 5.00 -1.80 -4.63
N GLU A 234 6.31 -1.54 -4.51
CA GLU A 234 6.86 -0.19 -4.51
C GLU A 234 8.30 -0.13 -5.01
N PHE A 235 8.65 0.92 -5.77
CA PHE A 235 10.04 1.15 -6.19
C PHE A 235 10.85 1.94 -5.17
N SER A 236 12.17 1.70 -5.10
CA SER A 236 13.09 2.65 -4.45
C SER A 236 13.05 4.01 -5.14
N PRO A 237 13.41 5.10 -4.46
CA PRO A 237 13.41 6.45 -5.06
C PRO A 237 14.35 6.57 -6.27
N ASP A 238 15.41 5.75 -6.34
CA ASP A 238 16.33 5.70 -7.48
C ASP A 238 15.96 4.63 -8.54
N LEU A 239 14.81 3.97 -8.38
CA LEU A 239 14.24 2.95 -9.27
C LEU A 239 15.11 1.70 -9.48
N LYS A 240 16.21 1.54 -8.75
CA LYS A 240 17.10 0.37 -8.86
C LYS A 240 16.57 -0.85 -8.13
N HIS A 241 15.65 -0.66 -7.21
CA HIS A 241 15.04 -1.74 -6.47
C HIS A 241 13.52 -1.67 -6.55
N VAL A 242 12.88 -2.82 -6.50
CA VAL A 242 11.45 -2.95 -6.21
C VAL A 242 11.26 -3.81 -4.98
N TYR A 243 10.39 -3.36 -4.09
CA TYR A 243 9.97 -4.04 -2.88
C TYR A 243 8.60 -4.65 -3.13
N ILE A 244 8.43 -5.92 -2.74
CA ILE A 244 7.18 -6.67 -2.91
C ILE A 244 6.90 -7.40 -1.62
N THR A 245 5.73 -7.14 -1.03
CA THR A 245 5.31 -7.81 0.20
C THR A 245 4.71 -9.18 -0.10
N ASP A 246 4.95 -10.14 0.80
CA ASP A 246 4.39 -11.48 0.75
C ASP A 246 3.67 -11.74 2.08
N SER A 247 2.35 -11.80 1.99
CA SER A 247 1.42 -11.92 3.10
C SER A 247 0.93 -13.36 3.29
N GLY A 248 1.65 -14.35 2.77
CA GLY A 248 1.23 -15.76 2.78
C GLY A 248 1.02 -16.39 4.16
N SER A 249 1.38 -15.73 5.26
CA SER A 249 0.93 -16.13 6.60
C SER A 249 -0.59 -15.96 6.79
N VAL A 250 -1.26 -15.20 5.91
CA VAL A 250 -2.71 -15.34 5.64
C VAL A 250 -2.92 -16.68 4.95
N GLY A 251 -3.19 -17.69 5.76
CA GLY A 251 -3.46 -19.05 5.34
C GLY A 251 -4.57 -19.13 4.30
N ILE A 252 -4.27 -19.81 3.20
CA ILE A 252 -5.16 -20.07 2.07
C ILE A 252 -5.76 -21.47 2.27
N PRO A 253 -7.09 -21.69 2.04
CA PRO A 253 -8.04 -20.81 1.36
C PRO A 253 -9.02 -20.04 2.26
N HIS A 254 -8.81 -19.98 3.59
CA HIS A 254 -9.86 -19.57 4.53
C HIS A 254 -9.47 -18.48 5.55
N PHE A 255 -8.58 -17.52 5.19
CA PHE A 255 -8.12 -16.43 6.07
C PHE A 255 -7.86 -16.91 7.50
N PHE A 256 -6.86 -17.78 7.68
CA PHE A 256 -6.38 -18.19 9.00
C PHE A 256 -4.94 -17.74 9.20
N VAL A 257 -4.44 -17.69 10.43
CA VAL A 257 -3.03 -17.37 10.68
C VAL A 257 -2.20 -18.64 10.53
N ASN A 258 -1.31 -18.66 9.53
CA ASN A 258 -0.25 -19.65 9.36
C ASN A 258 1.09 -19.00 9.64
N GLU A 259 1.57 -19.07 10.87
CA GLU A 259 2.84 -18.47 11.30
C GLU A 259 4.08 -19.05 10.59
N THR A 260 3.93 -20.17 9.88
CA THR A 260 5.02 -20.74 9.05
C THR A 260 5.05 -20.20 7.62
N GLY A 261 3.99 -19.50 7.19
CA GLY A 261 3.95 -18.78 5.92
C GLY A 261 4.71 -17.46 5.97
N PRO A 262 4.97 -16.83 4.82
CA PRO A 262 5.71 -15.58 4.78
C PRO A 262 4.90 -14.41 5.38
N SER A 263 5.54 -13.68 6.27
CA SER A 263 5.23 -12.30 6.66
C SER A 263 6.44 -11.44 6.28
N SER A 264 6.76 -11.41 4.99
CA SER A 264 8.07 -10.98 4.50
C SER A 264 7.97 -9.91 3.43
N ILE A 265 8.97 -9.04 3.38
CA ILE A 265 9.19 -8.07 2.31
C ILE A 265 10.38 -8.56 1.51
N TYR A 266 10.20 -8.73 0.20
CA TYR A 266 11.28 -9.09 -0.72
C TYR A 266 11.73 -7.87 -1.51
N ARG A 267 13.04 -7.74 -1.71
CA ARG A 267 13.64 -6.78 -2.63
C ARG A 267 14.15 -7.50 -3.86
N TYR A 268 13.99 -6.89 -5.02
CA TYR A 268 14.63 -7.27 -6.27
C TYR A 268 15.45 -6.12 -6.81
N ASP A 269 16.51 -6.43 -7.53
CA ASP A 269 17.19 -5.47 -8.39
C ASP A 269 16.39 -5.32 -9.68
N VAL A 270 16.23 -4.07 -10.13
CA VAL A 270 15.63 -3.74 -11.43
C VAL A 270 16.75 -3.70 -12.46
N THR A 271 16.55 -4.37 -13.59
CA THR A 271 17.55 -4.36 -14.68
C THR A 271 17.75 -2.96 -15.25
N ASP A 272 18.92 -2.69 -15.84
CA ASP A 272 19.28 -1.38 -16.41
C ASP A 272 18.27 -0.84 -17.43
N ASP A 273 17.50 -1.71 -18.10
CA ASP A 273 16.46 -1.31 -19.05
C ASP A 273 15.11 -0.95 -18.39
N GLY A 274 14.98 -1.14 -17.08
CA GLY A 274 13.78 -0.87 -16.28
C GLY A 274 12.65 -1.89 -16.48
N LYS A 275 12.93 -3.08 -17.06
CA LYS A 275 11.87 -3.99 -17.53
C LYS A 275 11.83 -5.36 -16.85
N ARG A 276 12.89 -5.77 -16.16
CA ARG A 276 13.02 -7.10 -15.54
C ARG A 276 13.52 -6.98 -14.10
N LEU A 277 13.33 -8.07 -13.36
CA LEU A 277 13.74 -8.19 -11.96
C LEU A 277 14.76 -9.31 -11.80
N GLU A 278 15.75 -9.08 -10.95
CA GLU A 278 16.82 -10.01 -10.63
C GLU A 278 17.10 -10.02 -9.13
N ASN A 279 17.94 -10.95 -8.65
CA ASN A 279 18.49 -10.98 -7.29
C ASN A 279 17.44 -10.87 -6.16
N ARG A 280 16.41 -11.74 -6.16
CA ARG A 280 15.44 -11.82 -5.06
C ARG A 280 16.16 -11.96 -3.72
N GLN A 281 15.90 -11.03 -2.82
CA GLN A 281 16.46 -11.02 -1.47
C GLN A 281 15.35 -10.82 -0.45
N LEU A 282 15.40 -11.54 0.68
CA LEU A 282 14.63 -11.15 1.86
C LEU A 282 15.14 -9.79 2.34
N PHE A 283 14.29 -8.77 2.28
CA PHE A 283 14.60 -7.43 2.74
C PHE A 283 14.32 -7.28 4.23
N ALA A 284 13.10 -7.63 4.64
CA ALA A 284 12.69 -7.58 6.04
C ALA A 284 11.60 -8.62 6.33
N TYR A 285 11.49 -9.01 7.59
CA TYR A 285 10.40 -9.82 8.13
C TYR A 285 9.61 -8.94 9.11
N VAL A 286 8.27 -8.95 9.01
CA VAL A 286 7.43 -8.20 9.94
C VAL A 286 7.04 -9.10 11.10
N ASP A 287 7.20 -8.59 12.32
CA ASP A 287 6.99 -9.32 13.57
C ASP A 287 5.51 -9.40 13.99
N ASN A 288 4.65 -8.55 13.42
CA ASN A 288 3.22 -8.51 13.72
C ASN A 288 2.35 -8.54 12.45
N GLY A 289 1.50 -9.55 12.34
CA GLY A 289 0.56 -9.70 11.23
C GLY A 289 1.25 -9.99 9.89
N ILE A 290 0.78 -9.33 8.83
CA ILE A 290 1.30 -9.42 7.47
C ILE A 290 1.77 -8.06 6.97
N PRO A 291 2.78 -8.01 6.08
CA PRO A 291 3.08 -6.81 5.34
C PRO A 291 2.04 -6.65 4.22
N ASP A 292 1.30 -5.55 4.26
CA ASP A 292 0.21 -5.25 3.32
C ASP A 292 0.68 -4.17 2.33
N GLY A 293 0.10 -2.96 2.37
CA GLY A 293 0.56 -1.80 1.59
C GLY A 293 1.98 -1.35 1.94
N ILE A 294 2.72 -0.90 0.92
CA ILE A 294 4.14 -0.52 1.00
C ILE A 294 4.41 0.76 0.22
N HIS A 295 5.19 1.66 0.80
CA HIS A 295 5.64 2.90 0.16
C HIS A 295 7.09 3.21 0.53
N ALA A 296 7.80 3.97 -0.30
CA ALA A 296 9.15 4.43 0.01
C ALA A 296 9.20 5.95 0.14
N ASP A 297 10.09 6.45 1.00
CA ASP A 297 10.42 7.87 1.05
C ASP A 297 11.56 8.23 0.08
N THR A 298 11.79 9.53 -0.09
CA THR A 298 12.85 10.07 -0.95
C THR A 298 14.27 9.77 -0.48
N ASN A 299 14.45 9.37 0.79
CA ASN A 299 15.73 8.94 1.36
C ASN A 299 15.95 7.43 1.25
N GLY A 300 14.97 6.68 0.74
CA GLY A 300 15.02 5.23 0.53
C GLY A 300 14.58 4.40 1.73
N ASN A 301 14.00 5.02 2.78
CA ASN A 301 13.34 4.27 3.83
C ASN A 301 12.03 3.68 3.29
N VAL A 302 11.69 2.49 3.77
CA VAL A 302 10.55 1.69 3.32
C VAL A 302 9.54 1.60 4.45
N PHE A 303 8.33 2.09 4.18
CA PHE A 303 7.19 2.11 5.10
C PHE A 303 6.27 0.95 4.70
N VAL A 304 5.75 0.20 5.67
CA VAL A 304 4.89 -0.96 5.43
C VAL A 304 3.77 -1.03 6.46
N GLY A 305 2.53 -1.18 5.98
CA GLY A 305 1.35 -1.43 6.79
C GLY A 305 1.35 -2.86 7.32
N VAL A 306 1.13 -3.01 8.62
CA VAL A 306 1.26 -4.27 9.37
C VAL A 306 0.22 -4.36 10.49
N GLY A 307 0.22 -5.48 11.22
CA GLY A 307 -0.74 -5.75 12.29
C GLY A 307 -0.65 -4.81 13.50
N ASP A 308 0.44 -4.06 13.66
CA ASP A 308 0.65 -3.07 14.73
C ASP A 308 0.80 -1.62 14.23
N GLY A 309 0.49 -1.34 12.97
CA GLY A 309 0.44 0.01 12.40
C GLY A 309 1.31 0.13 11.15
N VAL A 310 2.18 1.15 11.10
CA VAL A 310 3.14 1.32 9.99
C VAL A 310 4.57 1.18 10.49
N ASN A 311 5.28 0.17 9.98
CA ASN A 311 6.69 -0.06 10.29
C ASN A 311 7.58 0.65 9.27
N VAL A 312 8.69 1.24 9.74
CA VAL A 312 9.67 1.93 8.90
C VAL A 312 11.00 1.22 8.95
N TYR A 313 11.50 0.81 7.79
CA TYR A 313 12.78 0.16 7.60
C TYR A 313 13.73 1.11 6.86
N ASN A 314 15.00 1.14 7.24
CA ASN A 314 16.02 1.83 6.45
C ASN A 314 16.34 1.07 5.15
N PRO A 315 17.15 1.62 4.22
CA PRO A 315 17.51 0.94 2.96
C PRO A 315 18.22 -0.42 3.11
N GLU A 316 18.68 -0.76 4.32
CA GLU A 316 19.32 -2.04 4.64
C GLU A 316 18.32 -3.09 5.15
N GLY A 317 17.05 -2.74 5.33
CA GLY A 317 16.01 -3.62 5.87
C GLY A 317 15.97 -3.66 7.40
N ILE A 318 16.61 -2.70 8.08
CA ILE A 318 16.62 -2.60 9.54
C ILE A 318 15.45 -1.73 9.99
N LEU A 319 14.63 -2.24 10.92
CA LEU A 319 13.53 -1.49 11.53
C LEU A 319 14.09 -0.29 12.31
N ILE A 320 13.69 0.92 11.93
CA ILE A 320 14.10 2.17 12.59
C ILE A 320 13.00 2.79 13.44
N GLY A 321 11.73 2.49 13.14
CA GLY A 321 10.61 2.98 13.93
C GLY A 321 9.26 2.39 13.55
N LYS A 322 8.26 2.63 14.40
CA LYS A 322 6.86 2.26 14.16
C LYS A 322 5.94 3.45 14.45
N PHE A 323 4.99 3.69 13.56
CA PHE A 323 3.76 4.43 13.85
C PHE A 323 2.74 3.41 14.36
N GLY A 324 2.73 3.21 15.68
CA GLY A 324 1.91 2.22 16.35
C GLY A 324 0.43 2.59 16.29
N VAL A 325 -0.38 1.71 15.72
CA VAL A 325 -1.84 1.87 15.66
C VAL A 325 -2.50 0.56 16.11
N ALA A 326 -3.31 0.63 17.17
CA ALA A 326 -4.06 -0.53 17.64
C ALA A 326 -5.04 -1.02 16.56
N GLY A 327 -4.91 -2.28 16.15
CA GLY A 327 -5.68 -2.86 15.04
C GLY A 327 -4.95 -2.89 13.70
N GLY A 328 -3.77 -2.27 13.62
CA GLY A 328 -2.89 -2.31 12.46
C GLY A 328 -3.12 -1.20 11.44
N ALA A 329 -2.51 -1.36 10.27
CA ALA A 329 -2.78 -0.57 9.09
C ALA A 329 -2.76 -1.46 7.85
N ALA A 330 -3.82 -1.42 7.04
CA ALA A 330 -3.89 -2.16 5.79
C ALA A 330 -3.12 -1.42 4.68
N ASN A 331 -3.27 -0.10 4.61
CA ASN A 331 -2.47 0.76 3.75
C ASN A 331 -2.36 2.17 4.36
N PHE A 332 -1.67 3.07 3.69
CA PHE A 332 -1.46 4.45 4.12
C PHE A 332 -1.05 5.32 2.92
N ALA A 333 -1.17 6.64 3.06
CA ALA A 333 -0.81 7.59 2.01
C ALA A 333 0.03 8.73 2.56
N PHE A 334 1.12 9.06 1.86
CA PHE A 334 1.84 10.29 2.10
C PHE A 334 1.09 11.50 1.54
N ALA A 335 1.18 12.60 2.25
CA ALA A 335 0.83 13.95 1.79
C ALA A 335 1.94 14.92 2.22
N PRO A 336 1.97 16.17 1.73
CA PRO A 336 3.00 17.13 2.12
C PRO A 336 3.05 17.31 3.65
N GLY A 337 4.15 16.87 4.27
CA GLY A 337 4.36 16.94 5.72
C GLY A 337 3.40 16.06 6.55
N ALA A 338 2.73 15.08 5.93
CA ALA A 338 1.76 14.24 6.62
C ALA A 338 1.72 12.78 6.13
N LEU A 339 1.22 11.90 6.99
CA LEU A 339 0.93 10.50 6.70
C LEU A 339 -0.50 10.18 7.13
N TYR A 340 -1.34 9.75 6.20
CA TYR A 340 -2.68 9.23 6.49
C TYR A 340 -2.60 7.72 6.61
N ILE A 341 -3.08 7.16 7.73
CA ILE A 341 -2.98 5.72 8.04
C ILE A 341 -4.39 5.11 8.04
N PHE A 342 -4.56 4.01 7.30
CA PHE A 342 -5.86 3.37 7.08
C PHE A 342 -5.95 2.08 7.89
N ASN A 343 -6.76 2.11 8.95
CA ASN A 343 -6.96 0.99 9.87
C ASN A 343 -8.38 0.45 9.74
N GLU A 344 -8.81 0.16 8.52
CA GLU A 344 -10.11 -0.39 8.15
C GLU A 344 -11.31 0.51 8.53
N TYR A 345 -11.61 0.63 9.84
CA TYR A 345 -12.68 1.45 10.40
C TYR A 345 -12.28 2.90 10.71
N SER A 346 -11.00 3.12 11.01
CA SER A 346 -10.50 4.40 11.50
C SER A 346 -9.45 5.00 10.55
N LEU A 347 -9.52 6.32 10.41
CA LEU A 347 -8.54 7.12 9.67
C LEU A 347 -7.72 7.92 10.68
N PHE A 348 -6.40 7.73 10.64
CA PHE A 348 -5.46 8.53 11.43
C PHE A 348 -4.65 9.44 10.51
N LYS A 349 -4.22 10.57 11.05
CA LYS A 349 -3.29 11.49 10.37
C LYS A 349 -2.14 11.81 11.31
N VAL A 350 -0.92 11.61 10.82
CA VAL A 350 0.30 12.13 11.44
C VAL A 350 0.70 13.38 10.65
N SER A 351 0.90 14.49 11.34
CA SER A 351 1.30 15.77 10.75
C SER A 351 2.68 16.20 11.25
N GLY A 352 3.34 17.09 10.51
CA GLY A 352 4.67 17.59 10.85
C GLY A 352 5.80 16.62 10.47
N LEU A 353 5.53 15.67 9.58
CA LEU A 353 6.45 14.63 9.12
C LEU A 353 7.61 15.24 8.32
N GLN A 354 8.84 14.79 8.58
CA GLN A 354 10.02 15.14 7.77
C GLN A 354 10.23 14.21 6.56
N ALA A 355 9.86 12.94 6.71
CA ALA A 355 9.91 12.01 5.58
C ALA A 355 8.95 12.47 4.47
N GLU A 356 9.47 12.53 3.24
CA GLU A 356 8.69 12.81 2.04
C GLU A 356 8.53 11.51 1.24
N GLY A 357 7.30 11.04 1.04
CA GLY A 357 7.03 9.90 0.16
C GLY A 357 7.57 10.13 -1.25
N ARG A 358 8.09 9.09 -1.91
CA ARG A 358 8.82 9.24 -3.19
C ARG A 358 7.97 9.85 -4.30
N THR A 359 6.65 9.65 -4.28
CA THR A 359 5.73 10.17 -5.29
C THR A 359 5.17 11.54 -4.93
N VAL A 360 5.27 11.98 -3.67
CA VAL A 360 4.64 13.21 -3.16
C VAL A 360 5.00 14.44 -3.97
N LYS A 361 6.27 14.59 -4.38
CA LYS A 361 6.68 15.76 -5.18
C LYS A 361 5.92 15.85 -6.50
N ARG A 362 5.76 14.72 -7.19
CA ARG A 362 4.98 14.65 -8.43
C ARG A 362 3.49 14.81 -8.13
N ASP A 363 3.00 14.11 -7.13
CA ASP A 363 1.59 14.07 -6.74
C ASP A 363 1.09 15.40 -6.18
N PHE A 364 1.97 16.32 -5.77
CA PHE A 364 1.59 17.62 -5.20
C PHE A 364 2.21 18.84 -5.91
N LYS A 365 2.96 18.64 -7.01
CA LYS A 365 3.65 19.70 -7.78
C LYS A 365 4.58 20.57 -6.93
N LEU A 366 5.37 19.93 -6.06
CA LEU A 366 6.29 20.60 -5.13
C LEU A 366 7.68 20.86 -5.73
#